data_AF-A0AAU3IL18-F1
#
_entry.id   AF-A0AAU3IL18-F1
#
_cell.length_a   1.000
_cell.length_b   1.000
_cell.length_c   1.000
_cell.angle_alpha   90.00
_cell.angle_beta   90.00
_cell.angle_gamma   90.00
#
_symmetry.space_group_name_H-M   'P 1'
#
loop_
_entity.id
_entity.type
_entity.pdbx_description
1 polymer ?
#
loop_
_entity_poly.entity_id
_entity_poly.type
_entity_poly.pdbx_seq_one_letter_code
_entity_poly.pdbx_strand_id
1 'polypeptide(L)'
;MSIPLTKAARHARIVELLTRHKVRSQPELARLLAEQGVEVTQATLSRDLDELGALKLRADDGTLVYALPGEGGGRIPIYRAGVANGFTENPDARLRRIAEELLVSAEASANLVILRTPPGAAQFLASAVDHAGWDSILGTVAGDDTILVISRSPTGGQALAESLLSLATRRTPDVTRHKLTADLHDHTHGDDEA
;
A
#
# COMPACT_ATOMS: atom_id res chain seq x y z
N MET A 1 -28.33 18.62 -3.59
CA MET A 1 -28.37 17.35 -2.83
C MET A 1 -28.00 17.65 -1.39
N SER A 2 -28.87 17.37 -0.41
CA SER A 2 -28.47 17.49 1.00
C SER A 2 -27.66 16.26 1.39
N ILE A 3 -26.39 16.48 1.74
CA ILE A 3 -25.47 15.41 2.13
C ILE A 3 -25.74 15.08 3.62
N PRO A 4 -25.78 13.79 4.01
CA PRO A 4 -25.93 13.42 5.42
C PRO A 4 -24.76 13.97 6.25
N LEU A 5 -25.07 14.75 7.29
CA LEU A 5 -24.12 15.40 8.21
C LEU A 5 -23.49 14.42 9.23
N THR A 6 -23.26 13.16 8.85
CA THR A 6 -22.62 12.20 9.76
C THR A 6 -21.11 12.44 9.81
N LYS A 7 -20.50 12.11 10.96
CA LYS A 7 -19.04 12.15 11.15
C LYS A 7 -18.31 11.37 10.05
N ALA A 8 -18.78 10.16 9.74
CA ALA A 8 -18.19 9.31 8.70
C ALA A 8 -18.27 9.95 7.30
N ALA A 9 -19.42 10.54 6.92
CA ALA A 9 -19.55 11.23 5.65
C ALA A 9 -18.63 12.45 5.56
N ARG A 10 -18.51 13.22 6.66
CA ARG A 10 -17.60 14.37 6.73
C ARG A 10 -16.13 13.95 6.64
N HIS A 11 -15.73 12.90 7.35
CA HIS A 11 -14.38 12.33 7.29
C HIS A 11 -14.02 11.87 5.88
N ALA A 12 -14.91 11.15 5.21
CA ALA A 12 -14.71 10.73 3.81
C ALA A 12 -14.49 11.93 2.87
N ARG A 13 -15.19 13.05 3.08
CA ARG A 13 -14.98 14.29 2.30
C ARG A 13 -13.68 14.99 2.62
N ILE A 14 -13.29 15.04 3.90
CA ILE A 14 -11.98 15.61 4.29
C ILE A 14 -10.86 14.83 3.60
N VAL A 15 -10.92 13.49 3.61
CA VAL A 15 -9.95 12.63 2.92
C VAL A 15 -9.91 12.97 1.42
N GLU A 16 -11.06 12.96 0.74
CA GLU A 16 -11.16 13.27 -0.70
C GLU A 16 -10.57 14.65 -1.05
N LEU A 17 -10.87 15.67 -0.24
CA LEU A 17 -10.38 17.03 -0.46
C LEU A 17 -8.87 17.15 -0.26
N LEU A 18 -8.33 16.51 0.78
CA LEU A 18 -6.88 16.49 1.03
C LEU A 18 -6.12 15.69 -0.04
N THR A 19 -6.75 14.70 -0.68
CA THR A 19 -6.16 13.97 -1.80
C THR A 19 -6.16 14.78 -3.11
N ARG A 20 -7.21 15.57 -3.37
CA ARG A 20 -7.38 16.28 -4.65
C ARG A 20 -6.85 17.71 -4.67
N HIS A 21 -6.71 18.34 -3.50
CA HIS A 21 -6.35 19.75 -3.39
C HIS A 21 -5.15 19.94 -2.46
N LYS A 22 -4.29 20.91 -2.79
CA LYS A 22 -3.20 21.37 -1.91
C LYS A 22 -3.76 22.29 -0.83
N VAL A 23 -4.39 21.70 0.19
CA VAL A 23 -5.03 22.43 1.30
C VAL A 23 -3.98 22.94 2.28
N ARG A 24 -3.88 24.26 2.45
CA ARG A 24 -2.84 24.93 3.25
C ARG A 24 -3.28 25.26 4.68
N SER A 25 -4.58 25.34 4.90
CA SER A 25 -5.16 25.79 6.17
C SER A 25 -6.52 25.17 6.47
N GLN A 26 -6.89 25.10 7.75
CA GLN A 26 -8.23 24.66 8.18
C GLN A 26 -9.37 25.56 7.66
N PRO A 27 -9.24 26.90 7.64
CA PRO A 27 -10.27 27.76 7.02
C PRO A 27 -10.47 27.47 5.53
N GLU A 28 -9.40 27.16 4.80
CA GLU A 28 -9.51 26.76 3.40
C GLU A 28 -10.25 25.43 3.24
N LEU A 29 -9.95 24.44 4.08
CA LEU A 29 -10.67 23.16 4.08
C LEU A 29 -12.14 23.32 4.45
N ALA A 30 -12.46 24.17 5.43
CA ALA A 30 -13.83 24.50 5.79
C ALA A 30 -14.59 25.13 4.62
N ARG A 31 -13.96 26.03 3.86
CA ARG A 31 -14.55 26.63 2.66
C ARG A 31 -14.84 25.57 1.58
N LEU A 32 -13.90 24.67 1.32
CA LEU A 32 -14.08 23.57 0.35
C LEU A 32 -15.20 22.60 0.76
N LEU A 33 -15.34 22.34 2.07
CA LEU A 33 -16.45 21.55 2.61
C LEU A 33 -17.79 22.29 2.46
N ALA A 34 -17.83 23.60 2.73
CA ALA A 34 -19.03 24.43 2.59
C ALA A 34 -19.49 24.53 1.12
N GLU A 35 -18.56 24.59 0.16
CA GLU A 35 -18.84 24.51 -1.29
C GLU A 35 -19.53 23.19 -1.67
N GLN A 36 -19.37 22.13 -0.88
CA GLN A 36 -20.05 20.85 -1.02
C GLN A 36 -21.27 20.70 -0.10
N GLY A 37 -21.69 21.77 0.59
CA GLY A 37 -22.85 21.77 1.49
C GLY A 37 -22.57 21.15 2.88
N VAL A 38 -21.30 21.07 3.29
CA VAL A 38 -20.88 20.56 4.61
C VAL A 38 -20.34 21.72 5.45
N GLU A 39 -21.18 22.26 6.32
CA GLU A 39 -20.80 23.33 7.26
C GLU A 39 -20.15 22.76 8.53
N VAL A 40 -18.98 23.26 8.90
CA VAL A 40 -18.20 22.77 10.06
C VAL A 40 -17.55 23.92 10.82
N THR A 41 -17.46 23.78 12.14
CA THR A 41 -16.67 24.72 12.95
C THR A 41 -15.18 24.38 12.86
N GLN A 42 -14.32 25.37 13.14
CA GLN A 42 -12.88 25.14 13.21
C GLN A 42 -12.51 24.09 14.28
N ALA A 43 -13.21 24.08 15.42
CA ALA A 43 -12.98 23.10 16.48
C ALA A 43 -13.34 21.67 16.05
N THR A 44 -14.44 21.52 15.32
CA THR A 44 -14.84 20.22 14.73
C THR A 44 -13.80 19.75 13.73
N LEU A 45 -13.38 20.64 12.82
CA LEU A 45 -12.43 20.32 11.77
C LEU A 45 -11.04 19.99 12.32
N SER A 46 -10.61 20.67 13.39
CA SER A 46 -9.36 20.34 14.07
C SER A 46 -9.41 18.92 14.63
N ARG A 47 -10.48 18.58 15.36
CA ARG A 47 -10.65 17.22 15.91
C ARG A 47 -10.72 16.17 14.82
N ASP A 48 -11.44 16.43 13.73
CA ASP A 48 -11.53 15.49 12.61
C ASP A 48 -10.15 15.27 11.96
N LEU A 49 -9.35 16.34 11.77
CA LEU A 49 -7.99 16.21 11.24
C LEU A 49 -7.06 15.45 12.19
N ASP A 50 -7.17 15.70 13.49
CA ASP A 50 -6.39 14.98 14.51
C ASP A 50 -6.77 13.50 14.54
N GLU A 51 -8.07 13.18 14.49
CA GLU A 51 -8.58 11.81 14.46
C GLU A 51 -8.21 11.06 13.16
N LEU A 52 -8.16 11.76 12.03
CA LEU A 52 -7.71 11.23 10.75
C LEU A 52 -6.18 11.16 10.64
N GLY A 53 -5.44 11.65 11.64
CA GLY A 53 -3.98 11.65 11.65
C GLY A 53 -3.35 12.57 10.62
N ALA A 54 -4.05 13.63 10.18
CA ALA A 54 -3.55 14.55 9.17
C ALA A 54 -2.31 15.32 9.65
N LEU A 55 -1.27 15.32 8.82
CA LEU A 55 0.00 16.00 9.08
C LEU A 55 0.19 17.20 8.15
N LYS A 56 0.91 18.21 8.63
CA LYS A 56 1.27 19.38 7.82
C LYS A 56 2.65 19.18 7.19
N LEU A 57 2.66 18.83 5.91
CA LEU A 57 3.87 18.51 5.14
C LEU A 57 4.27 19.67 4.23
N ARG A 58 5.55 19.73 3.88
CA ARG A 58 6.08 20.71 2.92
C ARG A 58 6.06 20.09 1.52
N ALA A 59 5.31 20.69 0.60
CA ALA A 59 5.24 20.32 -0.80
C ALA A 59 6.52 20.72 -1.56
N ASP A 60 6.68 20.21 -2.79
CA ASP A 60 7.87 20.44 -3.64
C ASP A 60 8.09 21.92 -3.99
N ASP A 61 7.00 22.70 -4.00
CA ASP A 61 7.02 24.15 -4.19
C ASP A 61 7.35 24.93 -2.89
N GLY A 62 7.67 24.22 -1.81
CA GLY A 62 7.99 24.79 -0.50
C GLY A 62 6.77 25.12 0.37
N THR A 63 5.54 24.92 -0.14
CA THR A 63 4.32 25.28 0.60
C THR A 63 3.94 24.23 1.63
N LEU A 64 3.45 24.65 2.81
CA LEU A 64 2.91 23.74 3.81
C LEU A 64 1.46 23.37 3.49
N VAL A 65 1.16 22.08 3.44
CA VAL A 65 -0.17 21.51 3.12
C VAL A 65 -0.55 20.41 4.11
N TYR A 66 -1.85 20.24 4.35
CA TYR A 66 -2.38 19.08 5.07
C TYR A 66 -2.37 17.84 4.17
N ALA A 67 -1.90 16.73 4.70
CA ALA A 67 -1.88 15.43 4.05
C ALA A 67 -2.19 14.33 5.07
N LEU A 68 -2.84 13.26 4.63
CA LEU A 68 -3.14 12.10 5.47
C LEU A 68 -2.05 11.04 5.27
N PRO A 69 -1.54 10.38 6.32
CA PRO A 69 -0.79 9.14 6.22
C PRO A 69 -1.64 8.11 5.47
N GLY A 70 -1.06 7.41 4.50
CA GLY A 70 -1.79 6.87 3.37
C GLY A 70 -2.81 5.82 3.74
N GLU A 71 -4.06 6.22 3.96
CA GLU A 71 -5.20 5.31 4.08
C GLU A 71 -6.14 5.60 2.90
N GLY A 72 -6.11 4.73 1.89
CA GLY A 72 -6.99 4.78 0.72
C GLY A 72 -6.43 5.50 -0.51
N GLY A 73 -5.42 4.92 -1.16
CA GLY A 73 -5.16 5.09 -2.62
C GLY A 73 -4.83 6.49 -3.16
N GLY A 74 -4.75 7.50 -2.30
CA GLY A 74 -4.29 8.84 -2.65
C GLY A 74 -2.78 8.94 -2.46
N ARG A 75 -2.05 9.03 -3.57
CA ARG A 75 -0.60 9.24 -3.64
C ARG A 75 -0.13 10.20 -2.54
N ILE A 76 0.61 9.69 -1.56
CA ILE A 76 1.61 10.49 -0.87
C ILE A 76 2.86 10.38 -1.75
N PRO A 77 3.22 11.40 -2.55
CA PRO A 77 4.64 11.56 -2.87
C PRO A 77 5.33 11.59 -1.53
N ILE A 78 6.31 10.72 -1.33
CA ILE A 78 7.15 10.67 -0.15
C ILE A 78 7.79 12.06 0.01
N TYR A 79 7.07 12.97 0.68
CA TYR A 79 7.51 14.30 1.01
C TYR A 79 8.51 14.10 2.14
N ARG A 80 9.77 14.47 1.88
CA ARG A 80 10.89 14.34 2.82
C ARG A 80 10.51 14.91 4.20
N ALA A 81 10.02 14.05 5.08
CA ALA A 81 10.02 14.28 6.50
C ALA A 81 11.38 13.85 7.03
N GLY A 82 12.37 14.73 6.93
CA GLY A 82 13.40 14.74 7.95
C GLY A 82 12.73 15.27 9.22
N VAL A 83 12.43 14.40 10.19
CA VAL A 83 13.18 14.25 11.46
C VAL A 83 12.75 12.96 12.18
N ALA A 84 13.77 12.21 12.64
CA ALA A 84 13.83 11.36 13.83
C ALA A 84 12.89 10.14 13.98
N ASN A 85 13.54 8.98 13.90
CA ASN A 85 13.22 7.68 14.54
C ASN A 85 12.20 6.76 13.86
N GLY A 86 12.73 5.85 13.04
CA GLY A 86 12.26 4.46 12.99
C GLY A 86 11.48 4.08 11.74
N PHE A 87 12.20 3.62 10.71
CA PHE A 87 11.73 2.74 9.63
C PHE A 87 10.37 3.12 8.98
N THR A 88 10.37 4.05 8.03
CA THR A 88 9.31 4.00 6.99
C THR A 88 9.59 2.79 6.12
N GLU A 89 9.01 1.64 6.50
CA GLU A 89 9.06 0.41 5.71
C GLU A 89 8.56 0.71 4.30
N ASN A 90 9.31 0.29 3.28
CA ASN A 90 8.89 0.42 1.88
C ASN A 90 7.52 -0.30 1.73
N PRO A 91 6.45 0.36 1.24
CA PRO A 91 5.12 -0.26 1.10
C PRO A 91 5.13 -1.60 0.36
N ASP A 92 5.97 -1.75 -0.66
CA ASP A 92 6.14 -3.01 -1.38
C ASP A 92 6.83 -4.09 -0.53
N ALA A 93 7.79 -3.70 0.32
CA ALA A 93 8.44 -4.63 1.24
C ALA A 93 7.47 -5.11 2.32
N ARG A 94 6.63 -4.20 2.83
CA ARG A 94 5.56 -4.54 3.77
C ARG A 94 4.54 -5.48 3.14
N LEU A 95 4.06 -5.17 1.93
CA LEU A 95 3.13 -6.03 1.20
C LEU A 95 3.74 -7.41 0.95
N ARG A 96 5.00 -7.49 0.51
CA ARG A 96 5.70 -8.77 0.31
C ARG A 96 5.70 -9.61 1.58
N ARG A 97 6.15 -9.05 2.71
CA ARG A 97 6.21 -9.77 4.00
C ARG A 97 4.84 -10.29 4.42
N ILE A 98 3.79 -9.47 4.29
CA ILE A 98 2.43 -9.85 4.66
C ILE A 98 1.88 -10.92 3.69
N ALA A 99 2.16 -10.79 2.39
CA ALA A 99 1.75 -11.78 1.39
C ALA A 99 2.47 -13.14 1.61
N GLU A 100 3.76 -13.14 1.94
CA GLU A 100 4.52 -14.35 2.31
C GLU A 100 3.92 -15.09 3.51
N GLU A 101 3.27 -14.37 4.43
CA GLU A 101 2.68 -14.93 5.63
C GLU A 101 1.20 -15.34 5.44
N LEU A 102 0.42 -14.54 4.71
CA LEU A 102 -1.04 -14.61 4.75
C LEU A 102 -1.70 -14.96 3.42
N LEU A 103 -1.01 -14.84 2.27
CA LEU A 103 -1.61 -15.16 0.98
C LEU A 103 -1.61 -16.67 0.76
N VAL A 104 -2.80 -17.27 0.75
CA VAL A 104 -3.00 -18.72 0.55
C VAL A 104 -3.17 -19.06 -0.93
N SER A 105 -3.99 -18.30 -1.64
CA SER A 105 -4.19 -18.46 -3.09
C SER A 105 -4.63 -17.16 -3.76
N ALA A 106 -4.47 -17.10 -5.07
CA ALA A 106 -5.01 -16.04 -5.92
C ALA A 106 -5.58 -16.66 -7.20
N GLU A 107 -6.84 -16.38 -7.50
CA GLU A 107 -7.53 -16.86 -8.71
C GLU A 107 -8.17 -15.68 -9.43
N ALA A 108 -8.14 -15.68 -10.77
CA ALA A 108 -8.64 -14.58 -11.57
C ALA A 108 -9.80 -15.00 -12.48
N SER A 109 -10.74 -14.08 -12.66
CA SER A 109 -11.79 -14.15 -13.68
C SER A 109 -11.96 -12.77 -14.31
N ALA A 110 -11.57 -12.63 -15.58
CA ALA A 110 -11.49 -11.36 -16.29
C ALA A 110 -10.63 -10.34 -15.53
N ASN A 111 -11.23 -9.27 -15.02
CA ASN A 111 -10.55 -8.24 -14.23
C ASN A 111 -10.68 -8.43 -12.71
N LEU A 112 -11.39 -9.46 -12.26
CA LEU A 112 -11.58 -9.75 -10.85
C LEU A 112 -10.53 -10.76 -10.39
N VAL A 113 -9.93 -10.52 -9.23
CA VAL A 113 -9.00 -11.43 -8.58
C VAL A 113 -9.51 -11.73 -7.18
N ILE A 114 -9.61 -13.00 -6.84
CA ILE A 114 -9.96 -13.47 -5.50
C ILE A 114 -8.68 -13.92 -4.82
N LEU A 115 -8.35 -13.28 -3.70
CA LEU A 115 -7.29 -13.73 -2.81
C LEU A 115 -7.90 -14.47 -1.62
N ARG A 116 -7.26 -15.57 -1.20
CA ARG A 116 -7.61 -16.30 0.02
C ARG A 116 -6.56 -16.10 1.09
N THR A 117 -7.00 -15.98 2.34
CA THR A 117 -6.15 -15.84 3.53
C THR A 117 -6.60 -16.81 4.62
N PRO A 118 -5.84 -16.97 5.71
CA PRO A 118 -6.38 -17.54 6.94
C PRO A 118 -7.59 -16.73 7.48
N PRO A 119 -8.42 -17.30 8.35
CA PRO A 119 -9.53 -16.59 8.99
C PRO A 119 -9.08 -15.31 9.69
N GLY A 120 -9.84 -14.24 9.53
CA GLY A 120 -9.59 -12.91 10.12
C GLY A 120 -8.42 -12.12 9.51
N ALA A 121 -7.73 -12.63 8.49
CA ALA A 121 -6.53 -12.00 7.94
C ALA A 121 -6.79 -11.13 6.69
N ALA A 122 -7.97 -11.23 6.06
CA ALA A 122 -8.22 -10.60 4.76
C ALA A 122 -8.11 -9.07 4.80
N GLN A 123 -8.66 -8.44 5.84
CA GLN A 123 -8.60 -6.98 6.00
C GLN A 123 -7.16 -6.46 6.09
N PHE A 124 -6.29 -7.19 6.79
CA PHE A 124 -4.91 -6.78 7.00
C PHE A 124 -4.08 -6.89 5.71
N LEU A 125 -4.24 -7.99 4.96
CA LEU A 125 -3.61 -8.13 3.65
C LEU A 125 -4.17 -7.12 2.64
N ALA A 126 -5.49 -6.88 2.61
CA ALA A 126 -6.09 -5.90 1.71
C ALA A 126 -5.58 -4.48 1.97
N SER A 127 -5.46 -4.09 3.24
CA SER A 127 -4.82 -2.84 3.64
C SER A 127 -3.40 -2.74 3.07
N ALA A 128 -2.59 -3.79 3.17
CA ALA A 128 -1.25 -3.78 2.59
C ALA A 128 -1.25 -3.63 1.06
N VAL A 129 -2.20 -4.27 0.36
CA VAL A 129 -2.38 -4.14 -1.09
C VAL A 129 -2.73 -2.70 -1.47
N ASP A 130 -3.65 -2.06 -0.75
CA ASP A 130 -4.05 -0.68 -1.01
C ASP A 130 -2.91 0.31 -0.78
N HIS A 131 -2.08 0.08 0.25
CA HIS A 131 -0.93 0.94 0.57
C HIS A 131 0.23 0.78 -0.43
N ALA A 132 0.37 -0.37 -1.09
CA ALA A 132 1.38 -0.57 -2.13
C ALA A 132 1.11 0.29 -3.37
N GLY A 133 -0.12 0.76 -3.58
CA GLY A 133 -0.44 1.77 -4.58
C GLY A 133 -0.18 1.35 -6.02
N TRP A 134 -0.36 0.06 -6.34
CA TRP A 134 -0.17 -0.45 -7.70
C TRP A 134 -1.21 0.14 -8.66
N ASP A 135 -0.75 0.86 -9.70
CA ASP A 135 -1.62 1.51 -10.70
C ASP A 135 -2.55 0.52 -11.43
N SER A 136 -2.15 -0.76 -11.50
CA SER A 136 -2.92 -1.85 -12.11
C SER A 136 -4.18 -2.23 -11.31
N ILE A 137 -4.27 -1.83 -10.04
CA ILE A 137 -5.40 -2.10 -9.15
C ILE A 137 -6.37 -0.92 -9.18
N LEU A 138 -7.65 -1.21 -9.43
CA LEU A 138 -8.74 -0.26 -9.33
C LEU A 138 -9.19 -0.08 -7.86
N GLY A 139 -9.23 -1.16 -7.10
CA GLY A 139 -9.56 -1.17 -5.67
C GLY A 139 -9.69 -2.58 -5.09
N THR A 140 -9.85 -2.66 -3.77
CA THR A 140 -10.04 -3.91 -3.03
C THR A 140 -11.32 -3.89 -2.18
N VAL A 141 -11.88 -5.07 -1.91
CA VAL A 141 -12.93 -5.29 -0.91
C VAL A 141 -12.58 -6.54 -0.13
N ALA A 142 -12.41 -6.42 1.18
CA ALA A 142 -12.08 -7.54 2.05
C ALA A 142 -13.30 -8.03 2.84
N GLY A 143 -13.41 -9.35 2.97
CA GLY A 143 -14.25 -10.04 3.94
C GLY A 143 -13.43 -10.45 5.17
N ASP A 144 -13.61 -11.70 5.62
CA ASP A 144 -12.86 -12.30 6.74
C ASP A 144 -11.61 -13.06 6.27
N ASP A 145 -11.79 -13.97 5.31
CA ASP A 145 -10.75 -14.86 4.76
C ASP A 145 -10.56 -14.71 3.24
N THR A 146 -11.24 -13.72 2.64
CA THR A 146 -11.35 -13.54 1.21
C THR A 146 -11.26 -12.06 0.84
N ILE A 147 -10.47 -11.73 -0.19
CA ILE A 147 -10.33 -10.37 -0.72
C ILE A 147 -10.69 -10.39 -2.21
N LEU A 148 -11.60 -9.52 -2.62
CA LEU A 148 -11.79 -9.19 -4.02
C LEU A 148 -10.87 -8.03 -4.38
N VAL A 149 -9.98 -8.25 -5.34
CA VAL A 149 -9.14 -7.22 -5.94
C VAL A 149 -9.61 -7.00 -7.38
N ILE A 150 -9.91 -5.76 -7.73
CA ILE A 150 -10.37 -5.41 -9.07
C ILE A 150 -9.19 -4.79 -9.82
N SER A 151 -8.74 -5.44 -10.89
CA SER A 151 -7.78 -4.84 -11.81
C SER A 151 -8.44 -3.75 -12.66
N ARG A 152 -7.66 -2.73 -13.02
CA ARG A 152 -8.10 -1.59 -13.83
C ARG A 152 -8.34 -1.97 -15.29
N SER A 153 -7.53 -2.89 -15.82
CA SER A 153 -7.72 -3.44 -17.17
C SER A 153 -8.78 -4.55 -17.15
N PRO A 154 -9.76 -4.57 -18.07
CA PRO A 154 -10.77 -5.64 -18.18
C PRO A 154 -10.18 -7.06 -18.34
N THR A 155 -8.94 -7.17 -18.82
CA THR A 155 -8.23 -8.44 -19.03
C THR A 155 -7.02 -8.60 -18.09
N GLY A 156 -6.86 -7.71 -17.11
CA GLY A 156 -5.66 -7.63 -16.27
C GLY A 156 -5.63 -8.59 -15.07
N GLY A 157 -6.73 -9.29 -14.78
CA GLY A 157 -6.85 -10.08 -13.54
C GLY A 157 -5.80 -11.19 -13.44
N GLN A 158 -5.55 -11.92 -14.54
CA GLN A 158 -4.57 -13.02 -14.54
C GLN A 158 -3.16 -12.55 -14.20
N ALA A 159 -2.68 -11.49 -14.88
CA ALA A 159 -1.36 -10.91 -14.62
C ALA A 159 -1.25 -10.33 -13.20
N LEU A 160 -2.33 -9.77 -12.66
CA LEU A 160 -2.37 -9.26 -11.30
C LEU A 160 -2.29 -10.39 -10.26
N ALA A 161 -3.03 -11.49 -10.47
CA ALA A 161 -2.98 -12.66 -9.60
C ALA A 161 -1.57 -13.27 -9.56
N GLU A 162 -0.93 -13.43 -10.72
CA GLU A 162 0.45 -13.92 -10.84
C GLU A 162 1.45 -12.99 -10.11
N SER A 163 1.27 -11.68 -10.26
CA SER A 163 2.12 -10.68 -9.58
C SER A 163 1.99 -10.79 -8.06
N LEU A 164 0.77 -10.93 -7.54
CA LEU A 164 0.51 -11.09 -6.10
C LEU A 164 1.06 -12.42 -5.56
N LEU A 165 0.91 -13.52 -6.30
CA LEU A 165 1.50 -14.83 -5.92
C LEU A 165 3.03 -14.80 -5.91
N SER A 166 3.65 -14.04 -6.82
CA SER A 166 5.11 -13.87 -6.85
C SER A 166 5.66 -13.17 -5.60
N LEU A 167 4.82 -12.45 -4.85
CA LEU A 167 5.20 -11.86 -3.57
C LEU A 167 5.33 -12.92 -2.48
N ALA A 168 4.43 -13.91 -2.47
CA ALA A 168 4.41 -14.98 -1.47
C ALA A 168 5.45 -16.09 -1.73
N THR A 169 5.97 -16.16 -2.95
CA THR A 169 6.98 -17.15 -3.30
C THR A 169 8.35 -16.68 -2.82
N ARG A 170 8.91 -17.32 -1.79
CA ARG A 170 10.31 -17.07 -1.38
C ARG A 170 11.22 -17.28 -2.59
N ARG A 171 11.98 -16.25 -2.99
CA ARG A 171 13.20 -16.49 -3.76
C ARG A 171 14.13 -17.29 -2.85
N THR A 172 14.24 -18.60 -3.06
CA THR A 172 15.41 -19.33 -2.60
C THR A 172 16.64 -18.63 -3.18
N PRO A 173 17.61 -18.18 -2.37
CA PRO A 173 18.90 -17.78 -2.90
C PRO A 173 19.47 -18.98 -3.66
N ASP A 174 19.92 -18.74 -4.89
CA ASP A 174 20.55 -19.73 -5.75
C ASP A 174 21.82 -20.26 -5.05
N VAL A 175 21.75 -21.46 -4.48
CA VAL A 175 22.90 -22.16 -3.85
C VAL A 175 23.75 -22.87 -4.92
N THR A 176 23.42 -22.77 -6.22
CA THR A 176 24.08 -23.56 -7.28
C THR A 176 25.24 -22.83 -7.96
N ARG A 177 26.00 -22.00 -7.22
CA ARG A 177 27.26 -21.39 -7.72
C ARG A 177 28.50 -21.55 -6.84
N HIS A 178 28.47 -22.41 -5.82
CA HIS A 178 29.64 -22.68 -4.95
C HIS A 178 29.96 -24.18 -4.77
N LYS A 179 29.72 -25.00 -5.81
CA LYS A 179 30.18 -26.40 -5.87
C LYS A 179 30.85 -26.76 -7.20
N LEU A 180 31.65 -25.86 -7.77
CA LEU A 180 32.50 -26.19 -8.94
C LEU A 180 33.95 -25.71 -8.82
N THR A 181 34.46 -25.54 -7.60
CA THR A 181 35.89 -25.26 -7.39
C THR A 181 36.56 -26.09 -6.30
N ALA A 182 35.84 -27.04 -5.66
CA ALA A 182 36.40 -27.86 -4.58
C ALA A 182 36.85 -29.28 -4.98
N ASP A 183 36.49 -29.77 -6.19
CA ASP A 183 36.75 -31.17 -6.59
C ASP A 183 37.87 -31.31 -7.64
N LEU A 184 38.86 -30.40 -7.67
CA LEU A 184 39.98 -30.46 -8.64
C LEU A 184 41.39 -30.49 -8.02
N HIS A 185 41.53 -30.79 -6.72
CA HIS A 185 42.86 -30.89 -6.09
C HIS A 185 43.21 -32.25 -5.46
N ASP A 186 42.44 -33.31 -5.74
CA ASP A 186 42.81 -34.65 -5.31
C ASP A 186 42.92 -35.60 -6.51
N HIS A 187 44.05 -35.53 -7.22
CA HIS A 187 44.66 -36.65 -7.97
C HIS A 187 45.95 -36.17 -8.64
N THR A 188 47.06 -36.24 -7.92
CA THR A 188 48.37 -36.69 -8.45
C THR A 188 49.33 -36.89 -7.28
N HIS A 189 49.43 -38.13 -6.78
CA HIS A 189 50.60 -38.65 -6.11
C HIS A 189 50.90 -40.02 -6.72
N GLY A 190 52.15 -40.18 -7.18
CA GLY A 190 52.79 -41.45 -7.51
C GLY A 190 52.43 -42.01 -8.88
N ASP A 191 53.36 -42.03 -9.83
CA ASP A 191 54.30 -43.15 -9.97
C ASP A 191 55.21 -42.95 -11.20
N ASP A 192 56.30 -43.73 -11.21
CA ASP A 192 57.26 -44.01 -12.29
C ASP A 192 58.62 -43.29 -12.30
N GLU A 193 59.54 -43.90 -11.53
CA GLU A 193 60.83 -44.46 -11.98
C GLU A 193 61.24 -44.24 -13.46
N ALA A 194 62.41 -43.59 -13.63
CA ALA A 194 63.56 -44.09 -14.42
C ALA A 194 64.80 -43.20 -14.20
#